data_AF-A0A956CHR5-F1
#
_entry.id   AF-A0A956CHR5-F1
#
_cell.length_a   1.000
_cell.length_b   1.000
_cell.length_c   1.000
_cell.angle_alpha   90.00
_cell.angle_beta   90.00
_cell.angle_gamma   90.00
#
_symmetry.space_group_name_H-M   'P 1'
#
loop_
_entity.id
_entity.type
_entity.pdbx_description
1 polymer ?
#
loop_
_entity_poly.entity_id
_entity_poly.type
_entity_poly.pdbx_seq_one_letter_code
_entity_poly.pdbx_strand_id
1 'polypeptide(L)'
;MTFRTLGPIALVSFFAVACGGVTDAGLHGGSGGAAGQGTGGGAGQGTGGGGTGATAGTGGATGGTGGGTSACPAALPVNGSACSAEGLSCSYGECCPTFAQCQQGKWQVAAAPCAAPICPDQPPQAGEACSCMGGLSCDYEVCENGVQTKKHFDCDGKSWQGSAASNGQPCAGTACGEKVCASGQVCVQTFQGFGVTFACEDNPCQGQPLSCSCAASLCKGNELVCDGVFAPNVLSCSCPVCA
;
A
#
# COMPACT_ATOMS: atom_id res chain seq x y z
N MET A 1 25.19 -48.65 -43.67
CA MET A 1 25.81 -47.42 -44.20
C MET A 1 24.88 -46.27 -43.84
N THR A 2 25.19 -45.50 -42.81
CA THR A 2 24.30 -44.46 -42.29
C THR A 2 25.10 -43.16 -42.26
N PHE A 3 24.76 -42.24 -43.15
CA PHE A 3 25.42 -40.95 -43.34
C PHE A 3 25.10 -40.02 -42.17
N ARG A 4 26.14 -39.47 -41.53
CA ARG A 4 26.03 -38.36 -40.57
C ARG A 4 26.23 -37.03 -41.31
N THR A 5 25.23 -36.17 -41.27
CA THR A 5 25.27 -34.80 -41.81
C THR A 5 25.95 -33.87 -40.81
N LEU A 6 27.10 -33.33 -41.18
CA LEU A 6 27.80 -32.24 -40.47
C LEU A 6 27.15 -30.90 -40.87
N GLY A 7 26.63 -30.17 -39.87
CA GLY A 7 26.09 -28.81 -40.06
C GLY A 7 27.20 -27.73 -40.02
N PRO A 8 26.96 -26.56 -40.64
CA PRO A 8 27.99 -25.55 -40.87
C PRO A 8 28.36 -24.78 -39.60
N ILE A 9 29.66 -24.57 -39.42
CA ILE A 9 30.27 -23.74 -38.36
C ILE A 9 30.10 -22.28 -38.77
N ALA A 10 29.25 -21.54 -38.05
CA ALA A 10 29.11 -20.10 -38.21
C ALA A 10 30.25 -19.39 -37.44
N LEU A 11 31.13 -18.75 -38.19
CA LEU A 11 32.21 -17.89 -37.71
C LEU A 11 31.60 -16.55 -37.29
N VAL A 12 31.57 -16.27 -35.98
CA VAL A 12 31.11 -14.98 -35.43
C VAL A 12 32.32 -14.08 -35.19
N SER A 13 32.41 -13.02 -35.98
CA SER A 13 33.44 -11.98 -35.88
C SER A 13 33.18 -11.05 -34.70
N PHE A 14 34.19 -10.89 -33.83
CA PHE A 14 34.20 -9.93 -32.73
C PHE A 14 34.61 -8.54 -33.24
N PHE A 15 33.74 -7.54 -33.06
CA PHE A 15 34.10 -6.12 -33.15
C PHE A 15 34.32 -5.59 -31.73
N ALA A 16 35.55 -5.18 -31.43
CA ALA A 16 35.90 -4.48 -30.20
C ALA A 16 35.59 -2.99 -30.37
N VAL A 17 34.66 -2.46 -29.58
CA VAL A 17 34.38 -1.02 -29.47
C VAL A 17 35.06 -0.49 -28.22
N ALA A 18 35.97 0.47 -28.39
CA ALA A 18 36.65 1.17 -27.32
C ALA A 18 35.82 2.39 -26.86
N CYS A 19 35.45 2.44 -25.58
CA CYS A 19 34.80 3.59 -24.96
C CYS A 19 35.85 4.48 -24.27
N GLY A 20 35.95 5.75 -24.71
CA GLY A 20 36.69 6.81 -24.02
C GLY A 20 35.87 7.37 -22.86
N GLY A 21 36.51 7.52 -21.70
CA GLY A 21 35.90 8.03 -20.48
C GLY A 21 35.79 9.56 -20.43
N VAL A 22 34.78 10.03 -19.72
CA VAL A 22 34.66 11.42 -19.26
C VAL A 22 34.48 11.36 -17.74
N THR A 23 35.39 12.00 -17.01
CA THR A 23 35.31 12.19 -15.55
C THR A 23 34.60 13.51 -15.28
N ASP A 24 33.45 13.47 -14.60
CA ASP A 24 32.84 14.64 -13.99
C ASP A 24 33.06 14.63 -12.49
N ALA A 25 33.48 15.79 -11.98
CA ALA A 25 33.85 16.04 -10.60
C ALA A 25 32.79 16.92 -9.90
N GLY A 26 32.40 16.51 -8.69
CA GLY A 26 31.66 17.37 -7.73
C GLY A 26 30.16 17.45 -7.98
N LEU A 27 29.27 17.60 -6.99
CA LEU A 27 29.38 18.24 -5.68
C LEU A 27 28.34 17.65 -4.71
N HIS A 28 28.67 17.72 -3.42
CA HIS A 28 27.84 17.36 -2.27
C HIS A 28 26.64 18.30 -2.04
N GLY A 29 25.57 17.77 -1.43
CA GLY A 29 24.51 18.54 -0.75
C GLY A 29 23.12 17.93 -0.99
N GLY A 30 22.29 17.57 -0.01
CA GLY A 30 22.34 17.81 1.42
C GLY A 30 21.27 16.96 2.14
N SER A 31 21.46 16.80 3.44
CA SER A 31 20.60 16.12 4.40
C SER A 31 19.54 17.08 4.97
N GLY A 32 18.29 16.62 5.16
CA GLY A 32 17.39 17.24 6.14
C GLY A 32 15.89 17.00 5.90
N GLY A 33 15.20 16.48 6.92
CA GLY A 33 13.74 16.47 6.98
C GLY A 33 13.19 15.47 8.00
N ALA A 34 13.15 15.86 9.27
CA ALA A 34 12.71 15.05 10.40
C ALA A 34 11.19 14.82 10.43
N ALA A 35 10.81 13.68 11.01
CA ALA A 35 9.45 13.21 11.23
C ALA A 35 8.63 14.13 12.16
N GLY A 36 7.39 14.43 11.76
CA GLY A 36 6.37 15.04 12.61
C GLY A 36 5.52 13.97 13.28
N GLN A 37 5.63 13.86 14.60
CA GLN A 37 4.89 12.92 15.44
C GLN A 37 3.67 13.65 16.04
N GLY A 38 2.47 13.33 15.56
CA GLY A 38 1.20 13.86 16.08
C GLY A 38 0.64 12.97 17.19
N THR A 39 0.71 13.44 18.43
CA THR A 39 0.11 12.80 19.61
C THR A 39 -1.41 12.98 19.64
N GLY A 40 -2.13 11.87 19.86
CA GLY A 40 -3.58 11.82 19.94
C GLY A 40 -4.21 12.46 21.18
N GLY A 41 -5.46 12.88 21.03
CA GLY A 41 -6.35 13.31 22.11
C GLY A 41 -7.38 12.22 22.40
N GLY A 42 -7.38 11.73 23.64
CA GLY A 42 -8.16 10.60 24.11
C GLY A 42 -9.61 10.89 24.49
N ALA A 43 -10.34 9.79 24.64
CA ALA A 43 -11.76 9.63 24.88
C ALA A 43 -12.26 10.22 26.22
N GLY A 44 -13.45 10.81 26.19
CA GLY A 44 -14.27 11.08 27.37
C GLY A 44 -15.16 9.89 27.69
N GLN A 45 -14.91 9.24 28.82
CA GLN A 45 -15.68 8.12 29.36
C GLN A 45 -16.59 8.67 30.48
N GLY A 46 -17.90 8.68 30.25
CA GLY A 46 -18.91 9.06 31.25
C GLY A 46 -19.64 7.84 31.78
N THR A 47 -19.37 7.48 33.03
CA THR A 47 -20.11 6.49 33.82
C THR A 47 -21.00 7.18 34.86
N GLY A 48 -22.20 6.66 35.04
CA GLY A 48 -23.11 7.00 36.14
C GLY A 48 -24.56 7.06 35.65
N GLY A 49 -25.56 6.45 36.27
CA GLY A 49 -25.67 5.68 37.49
C GLY A 49 -27.15 5.34 37.65
N GLY A 50 -27.47 4.14 38.11
CA GLY A 50 -28.84 3.70 38.32
C GLY A 50 -29.53 4.45 39.46
N GLY A 51 -30.85 4.67 39.31
CA GLY A 51 -31.71 5.18 40.36
C GLY A 51 -33.15 4.78 40.09
N THR A 52 -33.63 3.77 40.81
CA THR A 52 -35.04 3.43 40.98
C THR A 52 -35.67 4.39 42.00
N GLY A 53 -36.85 4.93 41.70
CA GLY A 53 -37.62 5.73 42.65
C GLY A 53 -38.85 6.37 42.04
N ALA A 54 -40.02 5.77 42.27
CA ALA A 54 -41.31 6.34 41.93
C ALA A 54 -41.70 7.45 42.91
N THR A 55 -42.24 8.57 42.42
CA THR A 55 -43.20 9.38 43.18
C THR A 55 -44.05 10.22 42.23
N ALA A 56 -45.37 10.10 42.38
CA ALA A 56 -46.36 10.93 41.70
C ALA A 56 -46.33 12.37 42.27
N GLY A 57 -46.33 13.37 41.39
CA GLY A 57 -46.41 14.77 41.77
C GLY A 57 -46.98 15.60 40.61
N THR A 58 -48.22 16.04 40.77
CA THR A 58 -48.91 17.02 39.94
C THR A 58 -48.51 18.43 40.35
N GLY A 59 -48.16 19.27 39.36
CA GLY A 59 -48.22 20.72 39.48
C GLY A 59 -46.92 21.47 39.23
N GLY A 60 -47.02 22.55 38.44
CA GLY A 60 -46.03 23.64 38.42
C GLY A 60 -45.27 23.76 37.11
N ALA A 61 -45.88 24.42 36.12
CA ALA A 61 -45.14 25.00 35.02
C ALA A 61 -44.30 26.17 35.55
N THR A 62 -42.98 26.09 35.44
CA THR A 62 -42.11 27.27 35.53
C THR A 62 -40.90 27.03 34.65
N GLY A 63 -40.78 27.86 33.60
CA GLY A 63 -39.76 27.75 32.56
C GLY A 63 -38.36 27.92 33.14
N GLY A 64 -37.58 26.84 33.10
CA GLY A 64 -36.13 26.87 33.20
C GLY A 64 -35.55 26.62 31.81
N THR A 65 -34.92 27.63 31.22
CA THR A 65 -33.99 27.49 30.08
C THR A 65 -32.71 26.83 30.58
N GLY A 66 -32.84 25.59 31.05
CA GLY A 66 -31.69 24.71 31.24
C GLY A 66 -31.18 24.34 29.87
N GLY A 67 -30.00 24.83 29.51
CA GLY A 67 -29.27 24.46 28.30
C GLY A 67 -28.90 22.98 28.34
N GLY A 68 -29.88 22.12 28.07
CA GLY A 68 -29.64 20.72 27.77
C GLY A 68 -28.85 20.69 26.48
N THR A 69 -27.60 20.24 26.56
CA THR A 69 -26.80 19.91 25.38
C THR A 69 -27.61 18.90 24.57
N SER A 70 -28.28 19.38 23.52
CA SER A 70 -29.17 18.55 22.72
C SER A 70 -28.32 17.47 22.07
N ALA A 71 -28.36 16.26 22.64
CA ALA A 71 -27.61 15.14 22.13
C ALA A 71 -28.28 14.60 20.86
N CYS A 72 -27.47 14.00 19.99
CA CYS A 72 -27.99 13.23 18.87
C CYS A 72 -28.87 12.08 19.38
N PRO A 73 -30.05 11.86 18.77
CA PRO A 73 -30.85 10.67 19.02
C PRO A 73 -30.00 9.40 18.91
N ALA A 74 -30.29 8.36 19.71
CA ALA A 74 -29.56 7.10 19.65
C ALA A 74 -29.77 6.33 18.34
N ALA A 75 -30.87 6.61 17.63
CA ALA A 75 -31.20 6.02 16.34
C ALA A 75 -31.38 7.13 15.28
N LEU A 76 -31.06 6.82 14.03
CA LEU A 76 -31.23 7.74 12.90
C LEU A 76 -32.69 8.25 12.87
N PRO A 77 -32.94 9.56 13.00
CA PRO A 77 -34.28 10.11 12.95
C PRO A 77 -34.91 9.93 11.56
N VAL A 78 -36.24 9.92 11.50
CA VAL A 78 -36.97 9.89 10.23
C VAL A 78 -36.87 11.26 9.56
N ASN A 79 -36.63 11.30 8.25
CA ASN A 79 -36.59 12.55 7.49
C ASN A 79 -37.91 13.32 7.64
N GLY A 80 -37.83 14.60 8.00
CA GLY A 80 -38.96 15.50 8.28
C GLY A 80 -39.54 15.42 9.69
N SER A 81 -39.07 14.50 10.55
CA SER A 81 -39.50 14.42 11.96
C SER A 81 -39.02 15.62 12.78
N ALA A 82 -39.73 15.94 13.87
CA ALA A 82 -39.39 17.10 14.70
C ALA A 82 -38.02 16.95 15.39
N CYS A 83 -37.29 18.06 15.55
CA CYS A 83 -36.02 18.12 16.28
C CYS A 83 -36.02 19.28 17.28
N SER A 84 -35.30 19.10 18.39
CA SER A 84 -35.32 20.00 19.55
C SER A 84 -34.34 21.17 19.46
N ALA A 85 -33.27 21.05 18.66
CA ALA A 85 -32.21 22.05 18.58
C ALA A 85 -31.81 22.32 17.14
N GLU A 86 -32.12 23.53 16.67
CA GLU A 86 -31.76 24.01 15.34
C GLU A 86 -30.24 23.94 15.11
N GLY A 87 -29.83 23.47 13.94
CA GLY A 87 -28.41 23.32 13.59
C GLY A 87 -27.72 22.08 14.18
N LEU A 88 -28.40 21.28 15.01
CA LEU A 88 -27.85 20.01 15.50
C LEU A 88 -27.57 19.07 14.33
N SER A 89 -26.32 18.61 14.20
CA SER A 89 -25.88 17.69 13.16
C SER A 89 -25.38 16.39 13.77
N CYS A 90 -25.82 15.27 13.22
CA CYS A 90 -25.57 13.93 13.70
C CYS A 90 -25.15 13.04 12.53
N SER A 91 -24.21 12.14 12.80
CA SER A 91 -23.70 11.16 11.83
C SER A 91 -24.03 9.76 12.31
N TYR A 92 -24.62 8.94 11.45
CA TYR A 92 -25.05 7.58 11.79
C TYR A 92 -24.43 6.55 10.84
N GLY A 93 -23.74 5.56 11.41
CA GLY A 93 -22.95 4.56 10.67
C GLY A 93 -21.47 4.97 10.58
N GLU A 94 -20.59 3.99 10.39
CA GLU A 94 -19.14 4.25 10.46
C GLU A 94 -18.53 4.69 9.13
N CYS A 95 -18.83 4.01 8.02
CA CYS A 95 -18.12 4.28 6.75
C CYS A 95 -18.96 4.90 5.65
N CYS A 96 -20.26 4.74 5.75
CA CYS A 96 -21.25 5.38 4.89
C CYS A 96 -22.20 6.17 5.78
N PRO A 97 -21.69 7.18 6.51
CA PRO A 97 -22.50 7.87 7.47
C PRO A 97 -23.69 8.52 6.79
N THR A 98 -24.87 8.27 7.34
CA THR A 98 -26.05 9.06 7.03
C THR A 98 -26.01 10.28 7.94
N PHE A 99 -26.06 11.47 7.34
CA PHE A 99 -26.06 12.73 8.08
C PHE A 99 -27.52 13.14 8.33
N ALA A 100 -27.82 13.48 9.57
CA ALA A 100 -29.07 14.12 9.94
C ALA A 100 -28.77 15.51 10.49
N GLN A 101 -29.44 16.53 9.97
CA GLN A 101 -29.32 17.90 10.44
C GLN A 101 -30.69 18.48 10.78
N CYS A 102 -30.83 19.09 11.95
CA CYS A 102 -32.05 19.79 12.33
C CYS A 102 -32.13 21.15 11.63
N GLN A 103 -33.09 21.30 10.71
CA GLN A 103 -33.38 22.56 10.02
C GLN A 103 -34.87 22.88 10.10
N GLN A 104 -35.20 24.10 10.52
CA GLN A 104 -36.56 24.61 10.70
C GLN A 104 -37.38 23.71 11.65
N GLY A 105 -36.76 23.24 12.73
CA GLY A 105 -37.39 22.32 13.68
C GLY A 105 -37.71 20.93 13.12
N LYS A 106 -37.17 20.55 11.95
CA LYS A 106 -37.29 19.21 11.37
C LYS A 106 -35.93 18.60 11.00
N TRP A 107 -35.79 17.30 11.19
CA TRP A 107 -34.62 16.55 10.73
C TRP A 107 -34.59 16.48 9.20
N GLN A 108 -33.50 16.95 8.60
CA GLN A 108 -33.12 16.73 7.21
C GLN A 108 -32.11 15.59 7.19
N VAL A 109 -32.49 14.46 6.62
CA VAL A 109 -31.65 13.26 6.55
C VAL A 109 -31.15 13.11 5.12
N ALA A 110 -29.83 13.14 4.96
CA ALA A 110 -29.16 12.94 3.69
C ALA A 110 -28.15 11.80 3.83
N ALA A 111 -28.26 10.80 2.94
CA ALA A 111 -27.19 9.84 2.74
C ALA A 111 -26.06 10.57 2.01
N ALA A 112 -24.87 10.62 2.59
CA ALA A 112 -23.70 11.04 1.82
C ALA A 112 -23.47 10.01 0.70
N PRO A 113 -23.14 10.43 -0.52
CA PRO A 113 -22.71 9.50 -1.55
C PRO A 113 -21.45 8.80 -1.05
N CYS A 114 -21.53 7.49 -0.83
CA CYS A 114 -20.35 6.70 -0.52
C CYS A 114 -19.48 6.62 -1.75
N ALA A 115 -18.19 6.92 -1.59
CA ALA A 115 -17.22 6.48 -2.58
C ALA A 115 -17.34 4.95 -2.70
N ALA A 116 -17.35 4.43 -3.93
CA ALA A 116 -17.28 3.00 -4.13
C ALA A 116 -16.02 2.48 -3.42
N PRO A 117 -16.12 1.40 -2.62
CA PRO A 117 -14.96 0.87 -1.91
C PRO A 117 -13.89 0.45 -2.91
N ILE A 118 -12.65 0.84 -2.65
CA ILE A 118 -11.49 0.57 -3.51
C ILE A 118 -10.68 -0.54 -2.84
N CYS A 119 -10.21 -1.51 -3.63
CA CYS A 119 -9.27 -2.51 -3.14
C CYS A 119 -7.98 -1.85 -2.63
N PRO A 120 -7.40 -2.30 -1.50
CA PRO A 120 -6.11 -1.81 -1.06
C PRO A 120 -5.02 -2.08 -2.11
N ASP A 121 -3.97 -1.26 -2.13
CA ASP A 121 -2.87 -1.40 -3.09
C ASP A 121 -2.07 -2.70 -2.91
N GLN A 122 -2.18 -3.34 -1.73
CA GLN A 122 -1.52 -4.60 -1.40
C GLN A 122 -2.57 -5.62 -0.95
N PRO A 123 -2.35 -6.92 -1.25
CA PRO A 123 -3.25 -7.97 -0.81
C PRO A 123 -3.33 -8.00 0.73
N PRO A 124 -4.54 -7.92 1.31
CA PRO A 124 -4.71 -7.95 2.77
C PRO A 124 -4.37 -9.32 3.35
N GLN A 125 -4.29 -9.44 4.67
CA GLN A 125 -4.17 -10.74 5.33
C GLN A 125 -5.54 -11.38 5.53
N ALA A 126 -5.63 -12.71 5.40
CA ALA A 126 -6.86 -13.42 5.72
C ALA A 126 -7.18 -13.24 7.22
N GLY A 127 -8.42 -12.84 7.51
CA GLY A 127 -8.88 -12.48 8.85
C GLY A 127 -8.65 -11.01 9.23
N GLU A 128 -7.92 -10.23 8.43
CA GLU A 128 -7.77 -8.79 8.64
C GLU A 128 -9.13 -8.09 8.52
N ALA A 129 -9.37 -7.08 9.37
CA ALA A 129 -10.64 -6.37 9.38
C ALA A 129 -10.86 -5.64 8.04
N CYS A 130 -12.04 -5.82 7.46
CA CYS A 130 -12.46 -5.16 6.23
C CYS A 130 -13.71 -4.31 6.46
N SER A 131 -13.84 -3.79 7.68
CA SER A 131 -15.03 -3.08 8.15
C SER A 131 -15.49 -2.08 7.08
N CYS A 132 -16.77 -2.23 6.71
CA CYS A 132 -17.48 -1.41 5.73
C CYS A 132 -17.18 -1.59 4.24
N MET A 133 -16.31 -2.53 3.87
CA MET A 133 -16.15 -2.94 2.47
C MET A 133 -16.96 -4.21 2.16
N GLY A 134 -18.10 -4.41 2.83
CA GLY A 134 -18.89 -5.62 2.67
C GLY A 134 -19.25 -5.88 1.22
N GLY A 135 -18.90 -7.07 0.73
CA GLY A 135 -19.11 -7.48 -0.67
C GLY A 135 -18.05 -6.97 -1.65
N LEU A 136 -16.96 -6.36 -1.17
CA LEU A 136 -15.80 -6.04 -2.02
C LEU A 136 -15.01 -7.31 -2.30
N SER A 137 -14.71 -7.54 -3.59
CA SER A 137 -13.92 -8.67 -4.07
C SER A 137 -12.71 -8.15 -4.84
N CYS A 138 -11.52 -8.58 -4.46
CA CYS A 138 -10.25 -8.07 -4.95
C CYS A 138 -9.36 -9.21 -5.44
N ASP A 139 -8.84 -9.07 -6.66
CA ASP A 139 -7.86 -9.98 -7.25
C ASP A 139 -6.49 -9.30 -7.30
N TYR A 140 -5.46 -10.03 -6.85
CA TYR A 140 -4.07 -9.59 -6.88
C TYR A 140 -3.23 -10.62 -7.61
N GLU A 141 -2.32 -10.15 -8.46
CA GLU A 141 -1.28 -10.98 -9.04
C GLU A 141 0.01 -10.74 -8.26
N VAL A 142 0.48 -11.76 -7.56
CA VAL A 142 1.64 -11.68 -6.67
C VAL A 142 2.70 -12.66 -7.15
N CYS A 143 3.96 -12.24 -7.10
CA CYS A 143 5.09 -13.09 -7.45
C CYS A 143 5.71 -13.72 -6.21
N GLU A 144 5.53 -15.03 -6.05
CA GLU A 144 6.09 -15.78 -4.93
C GLU A 144 6.95 -16.91 -5.48
N ASN A 145 8.23 -16.95 -5.08
CA ASN A 145 9.20 -17.94 -5.55
C ASN A 145 9.33 -18.01 -7.08
N GLY A 146 9.17 -16.87 -7.76
CA GLY A 146 9.28 -16.74 -9.22
C GLY A 146 8.11 -17.27 -10.03
N VAL A 147 7.03 -17.69 -9.37
CA VAL A 147 5.77 -18.10 -10.01
C VAL A 147 4.69 -17.07 -9.69
N GLN A 148 3.84 -16.77 -10.66
CA GLN A 148 2.67 -15.95 -10.45
C GLN A 148 1.64 -16.72 -9.62
N THR A 149 1.25 -16.12 -8.52
CA THR A 149 0.16 -16.56 -7.65
C THR A 149 -0.96 -15.53 -7.76
N LYS A 150 -2.12 -15.96 -8.25
CA LYS A 150 -3.34 -15.15 -8.16
C LYS A 150 -3.89 -15.29 -6.75
N LYS A 151 -3.98 -14.18 -6.01
CA LYS A 151 -4.65 -14.13 -4.72
C LYS A 151 -6.00 -13.44 -4.88
N HIS A 152 -7.04 -14.05 -4.34
CA HIS A 152 -8.40 -13.54 -4.36
C HIS A 152 -8.86 -13.27 -2.93
N PHE A 153 -9.39 -12.09 -2.67
CA PHE A 153 -9.86 -11.68 -1.35
C PHE A 153 -11.27 -11.14 -1.41
N ASP A 154 -12.15 -11.69 -0.59
CA ASP A 154 -13.53 -11.22 -0.42
C ASP A 154 -13.71 -10.64 0.98
N CYS A 155 -14.30 -9.45 1.08
CA CYS A 155 -14.70 -8.88 2.36
C CYS A 155 -16.12 -9.29 2.73
N ASP A 156 -16.28 -10.07 3.80
CA ASP A 156 -17.60 -10.49 4.31
C ASP A 156 -18.34 -9.42 5.14
N GLY A 157 -17.81 -8.18 5.15
CA GLY A 157 -18.29 -7.06 5.95
C GLY A 157 -17.67 -6.97 7.35
N LYS A 158 -16.91 -7.99 7.76
CA LYS A 158 -16.14 -8.01 9.02
C LYS A 158 -14.66 -8.24 8.76
N SER A 159 -14.32 -9.26 7.98
CA SER A 159 -12.95 -9.70 7.72
C SER A 159 -12.73 -10.12 6.27
N TRP A 160 -11.49 -9.94 5.81
CA TRP A 160 -11.03 -10.44 4.52
C TRP A 160 -10.91 -11.97 4.53
N GLN A 161 -11.54 -12.62 3.56
CA GLN A 161 -11.40 -14.05 3.29
C GLN A 161 -10.48 -14.21 2.09
N GLY A 162 -9.31 -14.82 2.29
CA GLY A 162 -8.30 -14.98 1.25
C GLY A 162 -8.27 -16.39 0.67
N SER A 163 -8.10 -16.49 -0.64
CA SER A 163 -7.70 -17.72 -1.33
C SER A 163 -6.54 -17.43 -2.28
N ALA A 164 -5.66 -18.41 -2.48
CA ALA A 164 -4.51 -18.29 -3.36
C ALA A 164 -4.50 -19.46 -4.34
N ALA A 165 -4.32 -19.16 -5.63
CA ALA A 165 -4.16 -20.12 -6.70
C ALA A 165 -2.91 -19.78 -7.50
N SER A 166 -1.95 -20.71 -7.56
CA SER A 166 -0.82 -20.61 -8.49
C SER A 166 -1.31 -20.97 -9.89
N ASN A 167 -1.04 -20.11 -10.88
CA ASN A 167 -1.33 -20.43 -12.28
C ASN A 167 -0.15 -21.18 -12.96
N GLY A 168 0.96 -21.38 -12.26
CA GLY A 168 2.17 -22.02 -12.78
C GLY A 168 2.93 -21.17 -13.80
N GLN A 169 2.47 -19.95 -14.08
CA GLN A 169 3.09 -19.05 -15.03
C GLN A 169 4.29 -18.37 -14.35
N PRO A 170 5.49 -18.37 -14.95
CA PRO A 170 6.62 -17.66 -14.39
C PRO A 170 6.29 -16.17 -14.32
N CYS A 171 6.76 -15.51 -13.27
CA CYS A 171 6.63 -14.08 -13.13
C CYS A 171 7.24 -13.34 -14.32
N ALA A 172 6.53 -12.33 -14.82
CA ALA A 172 7.10 -11.29 -15.67
C ALA A 172 8.04 -10.43 -14.80
N GLY A 173 9.16 -11.01 -14.39
CA GLY A 173 10.14 -10.41 -13.51
C GLY A 173 11.52 -10.91 -13.86
N THR A 174 12.54 -10.17 -13.45
CA THR A 174 13.93 -10.56 -13.73
C THR A 174 14.41 -11.47 -12.62
N ALA A 175 14.83 -12.69 -13.00
CA ALA A 175 15.39 -13.65 -12.06
C ALA A 175 16.65 -13.07 -11.40
N CYS A 176 16.74 -13.25 -10.07
CA CYS A 176 17.80 -12.72 -9.23
C CYS A 176 18.26 -13.76 -8.22
N GLY A 177 19.11 -14.68 -8.68
CA GLY A 177 19.45 -15.87 -7.92
C GLY A 177 18.22 -16.75 -7.72
N GLU A 178 17.89 -17.06 -6.47
CA GLU A 178 16.71 -17.84 -6.09
C GLU A 178 15.42 -17.00 -5.99
N LYS A 179 15.52 -15.68 -6.14
CA LYS A 179 14.39 -14.75 -6.05
C LYS A 179 14.04 -14.20 -7.43
N VAL A 180 12.86 -13.59 -7.56
CA VAL A 180 12.47 -12.81 -8.73
C VAL A 180 12.14 -11.40 -8.26
N CYS A 181 12.79 -10.40 -8.86
CA CYS A 181 12.54 -9.01 -8.49
C CYS A 181 11.19 -8.55 -9.02
N ALA A 182 10.48 -7.76 -8.21
CA ALA A 182 9.18 -7.22 -8.58
C ALA A 182 9.29 -6.29 -9.80
N SER A 183 8.15 -5.96 -10.42
CA SER A 183 8.14 -4.95 -11.48
C SER A 183 8.70 -3.63 -10.96
N GLY A 184 9.59 -3.00 -11.73
CA GLY A 184 10.28 -1.78 -11.31
C GLY A 184 11.50 -1.99 -10.41
N GLN A 185 11.82 -3.25 -10.05
CA GLN A 185 13.05 -3.58 -9.32
C GLN A 185 14.14 -4.14 -10.24
N VAL A 186 15.37 -3.95 -9.82
CA VAL A 186 16.60 -4.41 -10.46
C VAL A 186 17.22 -5.51 -9.62
N CYS A 187 17.66 -6.57 -10.29
CA CYS A 187 18.51 -7.57 -9.68
C CYS A 187 19.95 -7.06 -9.59
N VAL A 188 20.44 -6.84 -8.39
CA VAL A 188 21.83 -6.48 -8.12
C VAL A 188 22.61 -7.74 -7.78
N GLN A 189 23.56 -8.10 -8.65
CA GLN A 189 24.50 -9.19 -8.45
C GLN A 189 25.81 -8.61 -7.92
N THR A 190 26.26 -9.06 -6.75
CA THR A 190 27.51 -8.57 -6.15
C THR A 190 28.53 -9.69 -6.07
N PHE A 191 29.66 -9.52 -6.74
CA PHE A 191 30.78 -10.47 -6.75
C PHE A 191 31.78 -10.07 -5.65
N GLN A 192 31.91 -10.92 -4.63
CA GLN A 192 32.88 -10.74 -3.53
C GLN A 192 33.63 -12.04 -3.31
N GLY A 193 34.94 -12.08 -3.61
CA GLY A 193 35.96 -13.09 -3.25
C GLY A 193 35.61 -14.58 -3.42
N PHE A 194 34.59 -15.07 -2.71
CA PHE A 194 34.14 -16.45 -2.67
C PHE A 194 32.70 -16.68 -3.14
N GLY A 195 32.01 -15.69 -3.71
CA GLY A 195 30.65 -15.92 -4.23
C GLY A 195 29.97 -14.73 -4.88
N VAL A 196 28.71 -14.96 -5.24
CA VAL A 196 27.79 -13.96 -5.78
C VAL A 196 26.61 -13.83 -4.82
N THR A 197 26.33 -12.62 -4.36
CA THR A 197 25.10 -12.32 -3.62
C THR A 197 24.10 -11.61 -4.51
N PHE A 198 22.81 -11.86 -4.30
CA PHE A 198 21.71 -11.32 -5.10
C PHE A 198 20.79 -10.47 -4.21
N ALA A 199 20.44 -9.28 -4.67
CA ALA A 199 19.47 -8.41 -4.01
C ALA A 199 18.52 -7.79 -5.04
N CYS A 200 17.25 -7.64 -4.68
CA CYS A 200 16.30 -6.86 -5.47
C CYS A 200 16.21 -5.46 -4.87
N GLU A 201 16.51 -4.45 -5.67
CA GLU A 201 16.48 -3.04 -5.27
C GLU A 201 15.61 -2.26 -6.26
N ASP A 202 15.01 -1.16 -5.82
CA ASP A 202 14.18 -0.34 -6.72
C ASP A 202 15.02 0.28 -7.83
N ASN A 203 14.48 0.35 -9.06
CA ASN A 203 15.20 0.88 -10.22
C ASN A 203 15.37 2.41 -10.11
N PRO A 204 16.59 2.93 -9.88
CA PRO A 204 16.82 4.37 -9.75
C PRO A 204 16.73 5.11 -11.10
N CYS A 205 16.67 4.38 -12.22
CA CYS A 205 16.66 4.97 -13.56
C CYS A 205 15.28 5.50 -13.99
N GLN A 206 14.24 5.41 -13.14
CA GLN A 206 12.94 6.10 -13.31
C GLN A 206 12.32 5.97 -14.71
N GLY A 207 12.32 4.75 -15.27
CA GLY A 207 11.78 4.47 -16.60
C GLY A 207 12.76 4.63 -17.76
N GLN A 208 13.98 5.11 -17.52
CA GLN A 208 15.09 4.97 -18.47
C GLN A 208 15.64 3.53 -18.47
N PRO A 209 16.25 3.08 -19.59
CA PRO A 209 16.98 1.82 -19.61
C PRO A 209 18.02 1.75 -18.49
N LEU A 210 18.09 0.61 -17.82
CA LEU A 210 19.05 0.38 -16.74
C LEU A 210 20.48 0.56 -17.26
N SER A 211 21.28 1.36 -16.56
CA SER A 211 22.69 1.60 -16.88
C SER A 211 23.49 1.88 -15.61
N CYS A 212 24.81 1.66 -15.65
CA CYS A 212 25.67 1.95 -14.50
C CYS A 212 25.64 3.42 -14.09
N SER A 213 25.40 4.36 -15.01
CA SER A 213 25.37 5.79 -14.69
C SER A 213 24.22 6.16 -13.74
N CYS A 214 23.04 5.54 -13.91
CA CYS A 214 21.90 5.76 -13.03
C CYS A 214 21.84 4.78 -11.86
N ALA A 215 22.41 3.58 -11.99
CA ALA A 215 22.27 2.50 -11.01
C ALA A 215 23.52 2.19 -10.17
N ALA A 216 24.64 2.91 -10.36
CA ALA A 216 25.86 2.68 -9.57
C ALA A 216 25.64 2.77 -8.05
N SER A 217 24.69 3.59 -7.59
CA SER A 217 24.35 3.70 -6.17
C SER A 217 23.77 2.41 -5.57
N LEU A 218 23.30 1.48 -6.40
CA LEU A 218 22.82 0.17 -5.95
C LEU A 218 23.96 -0.78 -5.54
N CYS A 219 25.19 -0.54 -6.00
CA CYS A 219 26.37 -1.28 -5.57
C CYS A 219 26.79 -0.84 -4.16
N LYS A 220 26.08 -1.33 -3.14
CA LYS A 220 26.26 -0.94 -1.72
C LYS A 220 27.63 -1.38 -1.18
N GLY A 221 28.58 -0.46 -1.13
CA GLY A 221 29.90 -0.65 -0.50
C GLY A 221 30.93 0.28 -1.10
N ASN A 222 31.86 0.79 -0.31
CA ASN A 222 32.84 1.79 -0.76
C ASN A 222 33.82 1.25 -1.83
N GLU A 223 33.88 -0.07 -2.00
CA GLU A 223 34.81 -0.76 -2.91
C GLU A 223 34.10 -1.46 -4.08
N LEU A 224 32.76 -1.41 -4.13
CA LEU A 224 31.99 -2.02 -5.21
C LEU A 224 31.78 -1.02 -6.34
N VAL A 225 32.06 -1.48 -7.55
CA VAL A 225 31.90 -0.71 -8.78
C VAL A 225 30.88 -1.41 -9.66
N CYS A 226 30.02 -0.65 -10.33
CA CYS A 226 29.14 -1.20 -11.35
C CYS A 226 29.98 -1.68 -12.54
N ASP A 227 29.99 -2.99 -12.76
CA ASP A 227 30.73 -3.67 -13.81
C ASP A 227 29.95 -3.65 -15.14
N GLY A 228 28.62 -3.65 -15.06
CA GLY A 228 27.77 -3.58 -16.24
C GLY A 228 26.31 -3.96 -15.98
N VAL A 229 25.53 -3.94 -17.06
CA VAL A 229 24.14 -4.42 -17.10
C VAL A 229 24.06 -5.60 -18.04
N PHE A 230 23.77 -6.80 -17.52
CA PHE A 230 23.81 -8.04 -18.31
C PHE A 230 22.46 -8.39 -18.95
N ALA A 231 21.36 -7.89 -18.40
CA ALA A 231 20.00 -8.05 -18.90
C ALA A 231 19.18 -6.81 -18.51
N PRO A 232 17.97 -6.59 -19.08
CA PRO A 232 17.23 -5.34 -18.93
C PRO A 232 17.02 -4.86 -17.48
N ASN A 233 17.04 -5.77 -16.49
CA ASN A 233 17.02 -5.42 -15.07
C ASN A 233 18.04 -6.22 -14.23
N VAL A 234 19.23 -6.52 -14.78
CA VAL A 234 20.33 -7.16 -14.01
C VAL A 234 21.55 -6.26 -14.00
N LEU A 235 21.88 -5.73 -12.82
CA LEU A 235 23.07 -4.94 -12.54
C LEU A 235 24.16 -5.82 -11.94
N SER A 236 25.39 -5.71 -12.43
CA SER A 236 26.56 -6.38 -11.87
C SER A 236 27.43 -5.39 -11.11
N CYS A 237 27.77 -5.75 -9.88
CA CYS A 237 28.67 -5.02 -9.00
C CYS A 237 29.88 -5.91 -8.69
N SER A 238 31.08 -5.45 -9.00
CA SER A 238 32.32 -6.14 -8.72
C SER A 238 33.19 -5.31 -7.77
N CYS A 239 33.98 -5.97 -6.93
CA CYS A 239 35.02 -5.31 -6.13
C CYS A 239 36.38 -5.54 -6.80
N PRO A 240 36.98 -4.53 -7.49
CA PRO A 240 38.24 -4.72 -8.21
C PRO A 240 39.42 -5.08 -7.30
N VAL A 241 39.36 -4.71 -6.03
CA VAL A 241 40.43 -4.89 -5.03
C VAL A 241 40.23 -6.12 -4.14
N CYS A 242 39.09 -6.82 -4.26
CA CYS A 242 38.76 -7.99 -3.45
C CYS A 242 39.06 -9.34 -4.15
N ALA A 243 39.73 -9.30 -5.30
CA ALA A 243 40.07 -10.46 -6.12
C ALA A 243 41.38 -11.14 -5.69
#